data_AF-A0A9Q3ZIK4-F1
#
_entry.id   AF-A0A9Q3ZIK4-F1
#
_cell.length_a   1.000
_cell.length_b   1.000
_cell.length_c   1.000
_cell.angle_alpha   90.00
_cell.angle_beta   90.00
_cell.angle_gamma   90.00
#
_symmetry.space_group_name_H-M   'P 1'
#
loop_
_entity.id
_entity.type
_entity.pdbx_description
1 polymer ?
#
loop_
_entity_poly.entity_id
_entity_poly.type
_entity_poly.pdbx_seq_one_letter_code
_entity_poly.pdbx_strand_id
1 'polypeptide(L)'
;MSGSPMTLNVWQKRQATVLYHYTSQAYLQGLKDRLDVLIGDTEITLDTALQQGRDQYIANPRWGWRDTAANWSTYGFPALKEWRQSVIHQIARRAIEVYSNTGAENCSGMLRNLSMGWTTPEEEKQFEEAFSEVYGYATYIDSLIGPPKNMTESAFNSYWYGSRTDPSNPGIAHLFPRLPKY
;
A
#
# COMPACT_ATOMS: atom_id res chain seq x y z
N MET A 1 -1.90 32.98 26.44
CA MET A 1 -1.40 33.69 25.24
C MET A 1 -2.24 33.23 24.06
N SER A 2 -3.20 34.03 23.62
CA SER A 2 -3.95 33.80 22.38
C SER A 2 -3.07 34.22 21.21
N GLY A 3 -2.30 33.29 20.65
CA GLY A 3 -1.54 33.54 19.43
C GLY A 3 -2.51 33.83 18.28
N SER A 4 -2.26 34.90 17.52
CA SER A 4 -3.00 35.17 16.29
C SER A 4 -3.00 33.91 15.41
N PRO A 5 -4.11 33.58 14.72
CA PRO A 5 -4.16 32.44 13.82
C PRO A 5 -3.00 32.52 12.82
N MET A 6 -2.20 31.46 12.72
CA MET A 6 -1.09 31.40 11.78
C MET A 6 -1.66 31.33 10.36
N THR A 7 -1.61 32.43 9.62
CA THR A 7 -2.05 32.45 8.22
C THR A 7 -1.06 31.69 7.36
N LEU A 8 -1.45 30.51 6.88
CA LEU A 8 -0.62 29.71 5.97
C LEU A 8 -0.46 30.41 4.62
N ASN A 9 0.77 30.42 4.09
CA ASN A 9 1.01 30.85 2.71
C ASN A 9 0.48 29.81 1.71
N VAL A 10 0.45 30.15 0.42
CA VAL A 10 -0.08 29.27 -0.65
C VAL A 10 0.59 27.91 -0.66
N TRP A 11 1.90 27.86 -0.47
CA TRP A 11 2.67 26.62 -0.47
C TRP A 11 2.35 25.75 0.76
N GLN A 12 2.30 26.35 1.95
CA GLN A 12 1.92 25.65 3.17
C GLN A 12 0.48 25.10 3.10
N LYS A 13 -0.44 25.82 2.46
CA LYS A 13 -1.80 25.31 2.19
C LYS A 13 -1.81 24.10 1.27
N ARG A 14 -0.91 24.04 0.28
CA ARG A 14 -0.75 22.84 -0.57
C ARG A 14 -0.19 21.67 0.22
N GLN A 15 0.85 21.89 1.02
CA GLN A 15 1.42 20.85 1.89
C GLN A 15 0.38 20.29 2.86
N ALA A 16 -0.39 21.16 3.53
CA ALA A 16 -1.49 20.76 4.38
C ALA A 16 -2.56 19.96 3.63
N THR A 17 -2.87 20.36 2.39
CA THR A 17 -3.84 19.65 1.54
C THR A 17 -3.34 18.26 1.13
N VAL A 18 -2.06 18.12 0.79
CA VAL A 18 -1.42 16.82 0.50
C VAL A 18 -1.56 15.90 1.71
N LEU A 19 -1.15 16.38 2.89
CA LEU A 19 -1.26 15.60 4.12
C LEU A 19 -2.71 15.19 4.38
N TYR A 20 -3.64 16.14 4.35
CA TYR A 20 -5.05 15.88 4.62
C TYR A 20 -5.69 14.92 3.62
N HIS A 21 -5.34 15.02 2.34
CA HIS A 21 -5.86 14.14 1.30
C HIS A 21 -5.44 12.68 1.55
N TYR A 22 -4.14 12.43 1.68
CA TYR A 22 -3.60 11.08 1.82
C TYR A 22 -3.86 10.46 3.19
N THR A 23 -4.14 11.26 4.23
CA THR A 23 -4.61 10.77 5.54
C THR A 23 -6.14 10.85 5.71
N SER A 24 -6.87 11.20 4.65
CA SER A 24 -8.33 11.29 4.72
C SER A 24 -8.95 9.90 4.94
N GLN A 25 -10.12 9.90 5.57
CA GLN A 25 -10.88 8.66 5.76
C GLN A 25 -11.22 8.01 4.41
N ALA A 26 -11.59 8.82 3.42
CA ALA A 26 -11.87 8.34 2.07
C ALA A 26 -10.67 7.64 1.44
N TYR A 27 -9.46 8.20 1.61
CA TYR A 27 -8.24 7.60 1.09
C TYR A 27 -7.91 6.27 1.78
N LEU A 28 -7.94 6.24 3.12
CA LEU A 28 -7.67 5.02 3.87
C LEU A 28 -8.70 3.92 3.60
N GLN A 29 -9.98 4.28 3.42
CA GLN A 29 -11.02 3.34 3.02
C GLN A 29 -10.75 2.79 1.62
N GLY A 30 -10.36 3.64 0.67
CA GLY A 30 -9.97 3.23 -0.67
C GLY A 30 -8.79 2.24 -0.67
N LEU A 31 -7.78 2.47 0.16
CA LEU A 31 -6.68 1.51 0.34
C LEU A 31 -7.18 0.16 0.90
N LYS A 32 -8.04 0.20 1.93
CA LYS A 32 -8.60 -1.02 2.53
C LYS A 32 -9.40 -1.82 1.49
N ASP A 33 -10.23 -1.17 0.70
CA ASP A 33 -11.08 -1.86 -0.28
C ASP A 33 -10.24 -2.54 -1.37
N ARG A 34 -9.12 -1.92 -1.79
CA ARG A 34 -8.15 -2.54 -2.70
C ARG A 34 -7.46 -3.75 -2.08
N LEU A 35 -7.08 -3.66 -0.79
CA LEU A 35 -6.52 -4.78 -0.05
C LEU A 35 -7.50 -5.93 0.09
N ASP A 36 -8.78 -5.65 0.34
CA ASP A 36 -9.82 -6.67 0.45
C ASP A 36 -9.95 -7.46 -0.87
N VAL A 37 -9.90 -6.77 -2.01
CA VAL A 37 -9.90 -7.43 -3.35
C VAL A 37 -8.64 -8.28 -3.54
N LEU A 38 -7.45 -7.70 -3.34
CA LEU A 38 -6.18 -8.43 -3.47
C LEU A 38 -6.13 -9.69 -2.59
N ILE A 39 -6.59 -9.59 -1.35
CA ILE A 39 -6.65 -10.72 -0.41
C ILE A 39 -7.63 -11.78 -0.90
N GLY A 40 -8.82 -11.39 -1.35
CA GLY A 40 -9.82 -12.32 -1.87
C GLY A 40 -9.31 -13.09 -3.09
N ASP A 41 -8.71 -12.40 -4.05
CA ASP A 41 -8.16 -13.01 -5.26
C ASP A 41 -6.98 -13.94 -4.93
N THR A 42 -6.13 -13.54 -3.98
CA THR A 42 -5.01 -14.37 -3.49
C THR A 42 -5.52 -15.64 -2.80
N GLU A 43 -6.56 -15.54 -1.97
CA GLU A 43 -7.16 -16.68 -1.27
C GLU A 43 -7.71 -17.71 -2.27
N ILE A 44 -8.48 -17.25 -3.27
CA ILE A 44 -9.05 -18.11 -4.31
C ILE A 44 -7.94 -18.83 -5.09
N THR A 45 -6.89 -18.10 -5.49
CA THR A 45 -5.79 -18.67 -6.27
C THR A 45 -4.99 -19.69 -5.44
N LEU A 46 -4.74 -19.38 -4.17
CA LEU A 46 -3.99 -20.24 -3.26
C LEU A 46 -4.75 -21.53 -2.95
N ASP A 47 -6.05 -21.43 -2.66
CA ASP A 47 -6.92 -22.59 -2.46
C ASP A 47 -6.97 -23.47 -3.72
N THR A 48 -7.05 -22.86 -4.90
CA THR A 48 -7.02 -23.58 -6.18
C THR A 48 -5.70 -24.33 -6.35
N ALA A 49 -4.57 -23.70 -6.07
CA ALA A 49 -3.25 -24.32 -6.19
C ALA A 49 -3.07 -25.51 -5.22
N LEU A 50 -3.56 -25.36 -3.98
CA LEU A 50 -3.55 -26.43 -2.98
C LEU A 50 -4.44 -27.60 -3.40
N GLN A 51 -5.67 -27.33 -3.85
CA GLN A 51 -6.61 -28.36 -4.33
C GLN A 51 -6.07 -29.12 -5.55
N GLN A 52 -5.39 -28.43 -6.45
CA GLN A 52 -4.77 -29.02 -7.63
C GLN A 52 -3.43 -29.70 -7.34
N GLY A 53 -2.90 -29.58 -6.11
CA GLY A 53 -1.62 -30.18 -5.72
C GLY A 53 -0.43 -29.67 -6.54
N ARG A 54 -0.46 -28.40 -6.99
CA ARG A 54 0.49 -27.87 -7.98
C ARG A 54 1.95 -27.98 -7.57
N ASP A 55 2.24 -27.84 -6.28
CA ASP A 55 3.59 -27.99 -5.72
C ASP A 55 4.23 -29.36 -6.01
N GLN A 56 3.43 -30.42 -6.20
CA GLN A 56 3.93 -31.77 -6.54
C GLN A 56 4.63 -31.81 -7.91
N TYR A 57 4.27 -30.90 -8.82
CA TYR A 57 4.87 -30.80 -10.16
C TYR A 57 6.14 -29.92 -10.18
N ILE A 58 6.44 -29.23 -9.08
CA ILE A 58 7.60 -28.35 -8.91
C ILE A 58 8.68 -29.09 -8.13
N ALA A 59 9.02 -30.30 -8.58
CA ALA A 59 10.01 -31.14 -7.93
C ALA A 59 11.43 -30.72 -8.33
N ASN A 60 12.29 -30.51 -7.34
CA ASN A 60 13.72 -30.37 -7.55
C ASN A 60 14.43 -31.68 -7.15
N PRO A 61 15.26 -32.30 -8.01
CA PRO A 61 15.94 -33.56 -7.70
C PRO A 61 16.79 -33.55 -6.41
N ARG A 62 17.24 -32.37 -5.95
CA ARG A 62 18.06 -32.20 -4.75
C ARG A 62 17.26 -31.83 -3.49
N TRP A 63 16.06 -31.26 -3.64
CA TRP A 63 15.29 -30.68 -2.52
C TRP A 63 13.89 -31.29 -2.36
N GLY A 64 13.46 -32.18 -3.27
CA GLY A 64 12.12 -32.76 -3.26
C GLY A 64 11.07 -31.81 -3.83
N TRP A 65 9.81 -32.00 -3.44
CA TRP A 65 8.72 -31.09 -3.78
C TRP A 65 8.94 -29.73 -3.13
N ARG A 66 8.69 -28.66 -3.88
CA ARG A 66 8.78 -27.31 -3.32
C ARG A 66 7.42 -26.96 -2.73
N ASP A 67 7.35 -26.89 -1.40
CA ASP A 67 6.14 -26.52 -0.63
C ASP A 67 5.82 -25.01 -0.74
N THR A 68 5.77 -24.46 -1.95
CA THR A 68 5.63 -23.02 -2.16
C THR A 68 4.26 -22.50 -1.78
N ALA A 69 3.18 -23.24 -2.09
CA ALA A 69 1.82 -22.91 -1.66
C ALA A 69 1.68 -22.99 -0.15
N ALA A 70 2.26 -24.02 0.48
CA ALA A 70 2.21 -24.16 1.94
C ALA A 70 2.98 -23.05 2.66
N ASN A 71 4.15 -22.66 2.13
CA ASN A 71 4.90 -21.51 2.64
C ASN A 71 4.12 -20.20 2.48
N TRP A 72 3.46 -19.99 1.35
CA TRP A 72 2.59 -18.83 1.16
C TRP A 72 1.39 -18.82 2.09
N SER A 73 0.75 -19.97 2.31
CA SER A 73 -0.35 -20.12 3.28
C SER A 73 0.09 -19.79 4.71
N THR A 74 1.32 -20.16 5.06
CA THR A 74 1.88 -19.97 6.41
C THR A 74 2.38 -18.54 6.65
N TYR A 75 2.96 -17.89 5.63
CA TYR A 75 3.66 -16.61 5.79
C TYR A 75 3.12 -15.49 4.90
N GLY A 76 2.88 -15.77 3.62
CA GLY A 76 2.51 -14.75 2.63
C GLY A 76 1.09 -14.23 2.82
N PHE A 77 0.11 -15.13 2.86
CA PHE A 77 -1.29 -14.78 3.03
C PHE A 77 -1.55 -14.10 4.39
N PRO A 78 -0.98 -14.56 5.53
CA PRO A 78 -1.02 -13.80 6.78
C PRO A 78 -0.43 -12.40 6.67
N ALA A 79 0.69 -12.18 5.96
CA ALA A 79 1.28 -10.85 5.79
C ALA A 79 0.31 -9.86 5.13
N LEU A 80 -0.45 -10.31 4.12
CA LEU A 80 -1.49 -9.47 3.49
C LEU A 80 -2.60 -9.11 4.47
N LYS A 81 -3.05 -10.07 5.27
CA LYS A 81 -4.08 -9.85 6.31
C LYS A 81 -3.60 -8.90 7.41
N GLU A 82 -2.35 -9.00 7.82
CA GLU A 82 -1.72 -8.09 8.79
C GLU A 82 -1.63 -6.66 8.24
N TRP A 83 -1.27 -6.50 6.96
CA TRP A 83 -1.28 -5.18 6.32
C TRP A 83 -2.70 -4.58 6.31
N ARG A 84 -3.72 -5.36 5.91
CA ARG A 84 -5.11 -4.93 5.99
C ARG A 84 -5.52 -4.54 7.42
N GLN A 85 -5.16 -5.35 8.41
CA GLN A 85 -5.44 -5.07 9.82
C GLN A 85 -4.79 -3.75 10.24
N SER A 86 -3.55 -3.50 9.85
CA SER A 86 -2.87 -2.22 10.12
C SER A 86 -3.62 -1.02 9.51
N VAL A 87 -4.09 -1.12 8.26
CA VAL A 87 -4.92 -0.08 7.63
C VAL A 87 -6.22 0.16 8.40
N ILE A 88 -6.89 -0.90 8.86
CA ILE A 88 -8.09 -0.77 9.71
C ILE A 88 -7.78 -0.01 11.00
N HIS A 89 -6.63 -0.27 11.64
CA HIS A 89 -6.19 0.50 12.80
C HIS A 89 -5.93 1.96 12.46
N GLN A 90 -5.36 2.28 11.30
CA GLN A 90 -5.18 3.67 10.86
C GLN A 90 -6.53 4.39 10.70
N ILE A 91 -7.51 3.73 10.09
CA ILE A 91 -8.87 4.28 9.93
C ILE A 91 -9.46 4.62 11.31
N ALA A 92 -9.35 3.71 12.28
CA ALA A 92 -9.86 3.93 13.63
C ALA A 92 -9.11 5.07 14.36
N ARG A 93 -7.78 5.11 14.26
CA ARG A 93 -6.92 6.11 14.92
C ARG A 93 -7.03 7.50 14.31
N ARG A 94 -7.46 7.61 13.04
CA ARG A 94 -7.72 8.90 12.39
C ARG A 94 -8.71 9.76 13.18
N ALA A 95 -9.72 9.16 13.81
CA ALA A 95 -10.73 9.90 14.58
C ALA A 95 -10.16 10.68 15.77
N ILE A 96 -9.00 10.26 16.27
CA ILE A 96 -8.24 10.93 17.34
C ILE A 96 -6.97 11.60 16.80
N GLU A 97 -6.91 11.85 15.49
CA GLU A 97 -5.81 12.52 14.79
C GLU A 97 -4.44 11.86 14.98
N VAL A 98 -4.43 10.54 15.16
CA VAL A 98 -3.18 9.77 15.23
C VAL A 98 -2.93 9.08 13.91
N TYR A 99 -1.78 9.40 13.31
CA TYR A 99 -1.36 8.92 12.00
C TYR A 99 -0.12 8.03 12.14
N SER A 100 -0.06 6.94 11.38
CA SER A 100 1.11 6.08 11.27
C SER A 100 1.19 5.45 9.87
N ASN A 101 2.32 4.81 9.58
CA ASN A 101 2.49 4.02 8.36
C ASN A 101 1.48 2.86 8.30
N THR A 102 1.12 2.48 7.07
CA THR A 102 0.17 1.40 6.80
C THR A 102 0.78 0.02 6.98
N GLY A 103 2.11 -0.11 6.94
CA GLY A 103 2.80 -1.40 7.06
C GLY A 103 3.04 -2.10 5.72
N ALA A 104 2.84 -1.40 4.60
CA ALA A 104 3.02 -1.94 3.26
C ALA A 104 4.45 -2.49 3.03
N GLU A 105 5.49 -1.76 3.45
CA GLU A 105 6.88 -2.21 3.31
C GLU A 105 7.17 -3.51 4.07
N ASN A 106 6.57 -3.71 5.25
CA ASN A 106 6.73 -4.95 6.01
C ASN A 106 6.14 -6.13 5.24
N CYS A 107 4.93 -5.95 4.69
CA CYS A 107 4.29 -6.96 3.85
C CYS A 107 5.14 -7.26 2.61
N SER A 108 5.54 -6.24 1.85
CA SER A 108 6.40 -6.41 0.67
C SER A 108 7.71 -7.12 0.99
N GLY A 109 8.35 -6.76 2.10
CA GLY A 109 9.56 -7.40 2.58
C GLY A 109 9.38 -8.89 2.87
N MET A 110 8.25 -9.30 3.46
CA MET A 110 7.92 -10.70 3.67
C MET A 110 7.68 -11.43 2.34
N LEU A 111 6.86 -10.86 1.45
CA LEU A 111 6.50 -11.50 0.18
C LEU A 111 7.70 -11.69 -0.76
N ARG A 112 8.67 -10.77 -0.76
CA ARG A 112 9.92 -10.91 -1.55
C ARG A 112 10.72 -12.16 -1.22
N ASN A 113 10.52 -12.76 -0.04
CA ASN A 113 11.21 -13.98 0.38
C ASN A 113 10.44 -15.26 0.03
N LEU A 114 9.25 -15.14 -0.55
CA LEU A 114 8.36 -16.27 -0.84
C LEU A 114 8.24 -16.47 -2.35
N SER A 115 8.38 -17.71 -2.80
CA SER A 115 8.25 -18.05 -4.22
C SER A 115 6.78 -18.20 -4.59
N MET A 116 6.36 -17.59 -5.70
CA MET A 116 5.04 -17.77 -6.33
C MET A 116 4.97 -19.04 -7.21
N GLY A 117 5.85 -20.03 -7.03
CA GLY A 117 5.89 -21.21 -7.89
C GLY A 117 4.56 -21.97 -7.99
N TRP A 118 3.68 -21.83 -7.00
CA TRP A 118 2.34 -22.42 -6.94
C TRP A 118 1.30 -21.77 -7.89
N THR A 119 1.62 -20.66 -8.55
CA THR A 119 0.77 -20.01 -9.55
C THR A 119 1.16 -20.35 -10.99
N THR A 120 0.24 -20.20 -11.93
CA THR A 120 0.60 -20.09 -13.36
C THR A 120 1.30 -18.75 -13.64
N PRO A 121 2.01 -18.58 -14.77
CA PRO A 121 2.61 -17.30 -15.13
C PRO A 121 1.59 -16.17 -15.23
N GLU A 122 0.38 -16.46 -15.71
CA GLU A 122 -0.70 -15.47 -15.81
C GLU A 122 -1.24 -15.05 -14.43
N GLU A 123 -1.43 -16.01 -13.53
CA GLU A 123 -1.87 -15.76 -12.14
C GLU A 123 -0.80 -14.97 -11.36
N GLU A 124 0.48 -15.33 -11.51
CA GLU A 124 1.60 -14.60 -10.90
C GLU A 124 1.61 -13.15 -11.36
N LYS A 125 1.53 -12.93 -12.68
CA LYS A 125 1.49 -11.59 -13.26
C LYS A 125 0.29 -10.78 -12.76
N GLN A 126 -0.89 -11.38 -12.70
CA GLN A 126 -2.08 -10.71 -12.17
C GLN A 126 -1.89 -10.29 -10.71
N PHE A 127 -1.35 -11.18 -9.88
CA PHE A 127 -1.02 -10.87 -8.50
C PHE A 127 0.00 -9.72 -8.41
N GLU A 128 1.09 -9.77 -9.18
CA GLU A 128 2.13 -8.74 -9.16
C GLU A 128 1.61 -7.36 -9.59
N GLU A 129 0.78 -7.30 -10.64
CA GLU A 129 0.15 -6.07 -11.11
C GLU A 129 -0.80 -5.49 -10.05
N ALA A 130 -1.67 -6.33 -9.48
CA ALA A 130 -2.59 -5.92 -8.43
C ALA A 130 -1.84 -5.48 -7.17
N PHE A 131 -0.86 -6.26 -6.70
CA PHE A 131 -0.04 -5.93 -5.56
C PHE A 131 0.70 -4.61 -5.76
N SER A 132 1.31 -4.39 -6.93
CA SER A 132 2.02 -3.15 -7.27
C SER A 132 1.10 -1.94 -7.23
N GLU A 133 -0.14 -2.06 -7.73
CA GLU A 133 -1.15 -1.00 -7.64
C GLU A 133 -1.47 -0.66 -6.17
N VAL A 134 -1.81 -1.66 -5.36
CA VAL A 134 -2.19 -1.46 -3.95
C VAL A 134 -1.00 -0.93 -3.14
N TYR A 135 0.20 -1.45 -3.39
CA TYR A 135 1.44 -1.03 -2.76
C TYR A 135 1.77 0.42 -3.12
N GLY A 136 1.68 0.79 -4.40
CA GLY A 136 1.87 2.16 -4.86
C GLY A 136 0.89 3.13 -4.18
N TYR A 137 -0.38 2.72 -4.06
CA TYR A 137 -1.40 3.50 -3.35
C TYR A 137 -1.02 3.71 -1.87
N ALA A 138 -0.58 2.69 -1.14
CA ALA A 138 -0.13 2.85 0.24
C ALA A 138 1.16 3.67 0.40
N THR A 139 2.04 3.62 -0.60
CA THR A 139 3.34 4.30 -0.55
C THR A 139 3.19 5.82 -0.39
N TYR A 140 2.11 6.40 -0.94
CA TYR A 140 1.82 7.83 -0.77
C TYR A 140 1.67 8.24 0.69
N ILE A 141 0.84 7.54 1.47
CA ILE A 141 0.68 7.85 2.88
C ILE A 141 1.91 7.48 3.71
N ASP A 142 2.55 6.34 3.42
CA ASP A 142 3.71 5.86 4.16
C ASP A 142 4.91 6.82 4.01
N SER A 143 5.07 7.42 2.83
CA SER A 143 6.10 8.43 2.57
C SER A 143 5.85 9.75 3.31
N LEU A 144 4.59 10.07 3.60
CA LEU A 144 4.20 11.31 4.29
C LEU A 144 4.25 11.19 5.82
N ILE A 145 3.94 10.01 6.36
CA ILE A 145 3.68 9.79 7.79
C ILE A 145 4.78 8.96 8.48
N GLY A 146 5.66 8.30 7.72
CA GLY A 146 6.78 7.51 8.27
C GLY A 146 7.78 8.34 9.11
N PRO A 147 8.58 7.68 9.98
CA PRO A 147 9.62 8.34 10.78
C PRO A 147 10.57 9.16 9.91
N PRO A 148 11.18 10.23 10.46
CA PRO A 148 11.55 11.42 9.70
C PRO A 148 12.67 11.10 8.70
N LYS A 149 12.29 10.95 7.43
CA LYS A 149 13.20 11.08 6.30
C LYS A 149 12.85 12.37 5.60
N ASN A 150 13.36 13.48 6.11
CA ASN A 150 13.50 14.79 5.45
C ASN A 150 12.63 14.94 4.21
N MET A 151 11.32 15.06 4.38
CA MET A 151 10.44 15.09 3.23
C MET A 151 10.70 16.39 2.49
N THR A 152 11.37 16.28 1.36
CA THR A 152 11.90 17.44 0.65
C THR A 152 10.75 18.23 0.03
N GLU A 153 10.97 19.53 -0.21
CA GLU A 153 10.02 20.32 -0.97
C GLU A 153 9.72 19.70 -2.34
N SER A 154 10.73 19.06 -2.96
CA SER A 154 10.58 18.31 -4.22
C SER A 154 9.58 17.16 -4.11
N ALA A 155 9.57 16.43 -2.98
CA ALA A 155 8.59 15.35 -2.75
C ALA A 155 7.17 15.90 -2.58
N PHE A 156 6.98 16.97 -1.81
CA PHE A 156 5.66 17.63 -1.75
C PHE A 156 5.22 18.14 -3.13
N ASN A 157 6.16 18.66 -3.91
CA ASN A 157 5.89 19.17 -5.24
C ASN A 157 5.42 18.06 -6.19
N SER A 158 6.03 16.86 -6.10
CA SER A 158 5.59 15.71 -6.89
C SER A 158 4.23 15.19 -6.46
N TYR A 159 3.90 15.16 -5.17
CA TYR A 159 2.54 14.80 -4.72
C TYR A 159 1.48 15.83 -5.10
N TRP A 160 1.87 17.10 -5.23
CA TRP A 160 0.94 18.16 -5.65
C TRP A 160 0.74 18.16 -7.16
N TYR A 161 1.80 18.31 -7.97
CA TYR A 161 1.69 18.45 -9.44
C TYR A 161 1.84 17.14 -10.23
N GLY A 162 2.23 16.07 -9.57
CA GLY A 162 2.60 14.81 -10.21
C GLY A 162 4.12 14.68 -10.36
N SER A 163 4.57 13.44 -10.48
CA SER A 163 5.98 13.15 -10.71
C SER A 163 6.29 13.11 -12.20
N ARG A 164 7.38 13.79 -12.61
CA ARG A 164 7.87 13.70 -13.99
C ARG A 164 8.56 12.38 -14.30
N THR A 165 9.02 11.68 -13.27
CA THR A 165 9.79 10.42 -13.39
C THR A 165 8.99 9.21 -12.98
N ASP A 166 7.82 9.40 -12.36
CA ASP A 166 6.92 8.33 -11.92
C ASP A 166 5.50 8.60 -12.46
N PRO A 167 5.13 7.96 -13.58
CA PRO A 167 3.81 8.15 -14.18
C PRO A 167 2.66 7.63 -13.32
N SER A 168 2.93 6.83 -12.27
CA SER A 168 1.90 6.38 -11.33
C SER A 168 1.46 7.46 -10.34
N ASN A 169 2.19 8.58 -10.28
CA ASN A 169 1.88 9.75 -9.47
C ASN A 169 1.36 10.91 -10.33
N PRO A 170 0.03 11.01 -10.57
CA PRO A 170 -0.55 12.11 -11.34
C PRO A 170 -0.61 13.43 -10.56
N GLY A 171 -0.30 13.41 -9.26
CA GLY A 171 -0.48 14.53 -8.36
C GLY A 171 -1.95 14.84 -8.07
N ILE A 172 -2.19 15.62 -7.01
CA ILE A 172 -3.55 15.90 -6.54
C ILE A 172 -4.07 17.30 -6.90
N ALA A 173 -3.26 18.16 -7.53
CA ALA A 173 -3.63 19.55 -7.81
C ALA A 173 -4.97 19.67 -8.57
N HIS A 174 -5.24 18.74 -9.49
CA HIS A 174 -6.47 18.69 -10.28
C HIS A 174 -7.72 18.43 -9.42
N LEU A 175 -7.58 17.80 -8.25
CA LEU A 175 -8.66 17.56 -7.29
C LEU A 175 -9.00 18.81 -6.48
N PHE A 176 -8.11 19.81 -6.47
CA PHE A 176 -8.23 21.02 -5.65
C PHE A 176 -8.09 22.29 -6.52
N PRO A 177 -9.07 22.58 -7.41
CA PRO A 177 -9.05 23.78 -8.26
C PRO A 177 -9.05 25.09 -7.45
N ARG A 178 -9.45 25.02 -6.17
CA ARG A 178 -9.27 26.07 -5.18
C ARG A 178 -8.67 25.46 -3.92
N LEU A 179 -7.68 26.13 -3.34
CA LEU A 179 -7.07 25.67 -2.09
C LEU A 179 -8.06 25.80 -0.93
N PRO A 180 -8.12 24.82 -0.02
CA PRO A 180 -8.96 24.93 1.16
C PRO A 180 -8.56 26.10 2.06
N LYS A 181 -9.56 26.63 2.77
CA LYS A 181 -9.36 27.71 3.74
C LYS A 181 -8.96 27.07 5.07
N TYR A 182 -7.65 26.84 5.23
CA TYR A 182 -7.03 26.61 6.54
C TYR A 182 -6.64 27.95 7.15
#